data_AF-A0A7W0ZSX5-F1
#
_entry.id   AF-A0A7W0ZSX5-F1
#
_cell.length_a   1.000
_cell.length_b   1.000
_cell.length_c   1.000
_cell.angle_alpha   90.00
_cell.angle_beta   90.00
_cell.angle_gamma   90.00
#
_symmetry.space_group_name_H-M   'P 1'
#
loop_
_entity.id
_entity.type
_entity.pdbx_description
1 polymer ?
#
loop_
_entity_poly.entity_id
_entity_poly.type
_entity_poly.pdbx_seq_one_letter_code
_entity_poly.pdbx_strand_id
1 'polypeptide(L)'
;MAYPEVIRVFATSQDPDFDGPWQARTPSNSTGSAVVIGKGLLLTGAHVVANATFLQVQKMSHPDKAIARVRAVSHDCDLALLEVTEPPDFLSDIEPAELGPM
;
A
#
# COMPACT_ATOMS: atom_id res chain seq x y z
N MET A 1 3.61 13.83 -18.96
CA MET A 1 3.28 12.40 -18.92
C MET A 1 2.49 12.14 -17.65
N ALA A 2 1.35 11.48 -17.74
CA ALA A 2 0.60 11.01 -16.57
C ALA A 2 0.91 9.52 -16.40
N TYR A 3 1.18 9.09 -15.17
CA TYR A 3 1.48 7.70 -14.81
C TYR A 3 0.30 7.15 -14.00
N PRO A 4 -0.80 6.71 -14.66
CA PRO A 4 -2.00 6.22 -13.98
C PRO A 4 -1.75 4.99 -13.09
N GLU A 5 -0.71 4.21 -13.39
CA GLU A 5 -0.24 3.05 -12.64
C GLU A 5 0.37 3.40 -11.28
N VAL A 6 0.72 4.67 -11.05
CA VAL A 6 1.26 5.15 -9.77
C VAL A 6 0.11 5.55 -8.85
N ILE A 7 0.01 4.84 -7.73
CA ILE A 7 -1.06 4.95 -6.75
C ILE A 7 -0.49 5.47 -5.43
N ARG A 8 -1.21 6.38 -4.77
CA ARG A 8 -0.85 6.85 -3.44
C ARG A 8 -1.41 5.91 -2.38
N VAL A 9 -0.56 5.52 -1.44
CA VAL A 9 -0.92 4.69 -0.28
C VAL A 9 -1.08 5.59 0.93
N PHE A 10 -2.11 5.33 1.74
CA PHE A 10 -2.31 5.90 3.06
C PHE A 10 -2.27 4.76 4.07
N ALA A 11 -1.34 4.84 5.01
CA ALA A 11 -1.19 3.84 6.06
C ALA A 11 -1.46 4.48 7.42
N THR A 12 -2.40 3.90 8.16
CA THR A 12 -2.49 4.11 9.60
C THR A 12 -1.70 2.98 10.26
N SER A 13 -0.68 3.34 11.03
CA SER A 13 0.22 2.40 11.69
C SER A 13 0.16 2.58 13.20
N GLN A 14 0.42 1.49 13.91
CA GLN A 14 0.53 1.51 15.36
C GLN A 14 1.68 0.61 15.80
N ASP A 15 2.79 1.24 16.18
CA ASP A 15 3.97 0.51 16.64
C ASP A 15 3.77 -0.05 18.06
N PRO A 16 4.36 -1.20 18.37
CA PRO A 16 4.45 -1.66 19.74
C PRO A 16 5.33 -0.73 20.58
N ASP A 17 5.05 -0.65 21.88
CA ASP A 17 5.97 -0.04 22.83
C ASP A 17 7.00 -1.08 23.31
N PHE A 18 8.27 -0.89 22.97
CA PHE A 18 9.34 -1.81 23.35
C PHE A 18 9.73 -1.70 24.83
N ASP A 19 9.46 -0.56 25.48
CA ASP A 19 9.71 -0.40 26.93
C ASP A 19 8.58 -1.04 27.76
N GLY A 20 7.35 -1.00 27.23
CA GLY A 20 6.16 -1.60 27.81
C GLY A 20 5.46 -2.55 26.82
N PRO A 21 5.91 -3.81 26.65
CA PRO A 21 5.49 -4.69 25.55
C PRO A 21 4.01 -5.10 25.55
N TRP A 22 3.26 -4.81 26.62
CA TRP A 22 1.81 -4.96 26.69
C TRP A 22 1.04 -3.72 26.18
N GLN A 23 1.76 -2.66 25.79
CA GLN A 23 1.20 -1.41 25.30
C GLN A 23 1.55 -1.22 23.82
N ALA A 24 0.67 -0.48 23.13
CA ALA A 24 0.92 0.02 21.79
C ALA A 24 1.09 1.54 21.84
N ARG A 25 1.93 2.08 20.96
CA ARG A 25 2.12 3.53 20.81
C ARG A 25 0.86 4.18 20.23
N THR A 26 0.80 5.51 20.27
CA THR A 26 -0.29 6.25 19.63
C THR A 26 -0.31 5.98 18.12
N PRO A 27 -1.46 5.64 17.51
CA PRO A 27 -1.55 5.48 16.07
C PRO A 27 -1.09 6.73 15.32
N SER A 28 -0.39 6.51 14.20
CA SER A 28 0.08 7.57 13.33
C SER A 28 -0.32 7.32 11.89
N ASN A 29 -0.38 8.38 11.08
CA ASN A 29 -0.73 8.30 9.68
C ASN A 29 0.49 8.66 8.82
N SER A 30 0.75 7.86 7.80
CA SER A 30 1.79 8.10 6.82
C SER A 30 1.23 7.93 5.40
N THR A 31 1.99 8.41 4.41
CA THR A 31 1.67 8.19 3.01
C THR A 31 2.87 7.62 2.28
N GLY A 32 2.62 6.76 1.31
CA GLY A 32 3.63 6.19 0.42
C GLY A 32 3.15 6.12 -1.02
N SER A 33 3.94 5.48 -1.86
CA SER A 33 3.65 5.25 -3.27
C SER A 33 3.61 3.75 -3.56
N ALA A 34 2.74 3.35 -4.47
CA ALA A 34 2.66 2.00 -4.98
C ALA A 34 2.51 2.02 -6.50
N VAL A 35 2.86 0.92 -7.15
CA VAL A 35 2.70 0.73 -8.59
C VAL A 35 1.78 -0.45 -8.83
N VAL A 36 0.80 -0.31 -9.73
CA VAL A 36 -0.04 -1.42 -10.16
C VAL A 36 0.81 -2.40 -10.97
N ILE A 37 0.92 -3.65 -10.50
CA ILE A 37 1.71 -4.71 -11.16
C ILE A 37 0.87 -5.91 -11.61
N GLY A 38 -0.44 -5.86 -11.36
CA GLY A 38 -1.38 -6.89 -11.77
C GLY A 38 -2.82 -6.50 -11.44
N LYS A 39 -3.76 -7.40 -11.73
CA LYS A 39 -5.19 -7.16 -11.48
C LYS A 39 -5.47 -6.99 -10.00
N GLY A 40 -5.75 -5.76 -9.57
CA GLY A 40 -6.00 -5.41 -8.16
C GLY A 40 -4.75 -5.48 -7.27
N LEU A 41 -3.55 -5.65 -7.84
CA LEU A 41 -2.30 -5.86 -7.11
C LEU A 41 -1.36 -4.67 -7.26
N LEU A 42 -0.76 -4.30 -6.13
CA LEU A 42 0.06 -3.11 -5.97
C LEU A 42 1.40 -3.48 -5.33
N LEU A 43 2.51 -3.03 -5.90
CA LEU A 43 3.84 -3.16 -5.30
C LEU A 43 4.21 -1.87 -4.58
N THR A 44 4.69 -1.96 -3.33
CA THR A 44 5.15 -0.82 -2.52
C THR A 44 6.33 -1.25 -1.63
N GLY A 45 6.88 -0.31 -0.87
CA GLY A 45 7.91 -0.58 0.12
C GLY A 45 7.35 -1.28 1.36
N ALA A 46 8.10 -2.22 1.95
CA ALA A 46 7.67 -2.86 3.20
C ALA A 46 7.59 -1.85 4.36
N HIS A 47 8.48 -0.86 4.39
CA HIS A 47 8.44 0.22 5.37
C HIS A 47 7.16 1.06 5.30
N VAL A 48 6.51 1.15 4.12
CA VAL A 48 5.26 1.91 3.95
C VAL A 48 4.11 1.27 4.72
N VAL A 49 4.12 -0.05 4.84
CA VAL A 49 3.03 -0.86 5.40
C VAL A 49 3.38 -1.46 6.77
N ALA A 50 4.55 -1.12 7.31
CA ALA A 50 5.03 -1.61 8.59
C ALA A 50 4.03 -1.24 9.70
N ASN A 51 3.63 -2.26 10.48
CA ASN A 51 2.66 -2.12 11.58
C ASN A 51 1.34 -1.44 11.17
N ALA A 52 0.97 -1.50 9.88
CA ALA A 52 -0.26 -0.90 9.40
C ALA A 52 -1.48 -1.64 9.97
N THR A 53 -2.36 -0.89 10.63
CA THR A 53 -3.66 -1.37 11.12
C THR A 53 -4.77 -1.08 10.12
N PHE A 54 -4.58 -0.11 9.24
CA PHE A 54 -5.51 0.24 8.17
C PHE A 54 -4.76 0.79 6.95
N LEU A 55 -5.16 0.35 5.75
CA LEU A 55 -4.56 0.75 4.49
C LEU A 55 -5.64 1.23 3.52
N GLN A 56 -5.38 2.38 2.91
CA GLN A 56 -6.16 2.90 1.80
C GLN A 56 -5.28 3.28 0.63
N VAL A 57 -5.85 3.27 -0.56
CA VAL A 57 -5.17 3.64 -1.80
C VAL A 57 -5.98 4.62 -2.61
N GLN A 58 -5.32 5.52 -3.33
CA GLN A 58 -5.94 6.58 -4.12
C GLN A 58 -5.24 6.73 -5.46
N LYS A 59 -6.02 6.76 -6.54
CA LYS A 59 -5.52 7.07 -7.88
C LYS A 59 -5.13 8.55 -7.96
N MET A 60 -4.15 8.88 -8.78
CA MET A 60 -3.84 10.30 -9.04
C MET A 60 -4.93 11.01 -9.85
N SER A 61 -5.75 10.25 -10.59
CA SER A 61 -6.84 10.76 -11.42
C SER A 61 -8.15 10.99 -10.66
N HIS A 62 -8.34 10.40 -9.48
CA HIS A 62 -9.63 10.41 -8.77
C HIS A 62 -9.44 10.63 -7.25
N PRO A 63 -10.26 11.48 -6.60
CA PRO A 63 -10.14 11.74 -5.16
C PRO A 63 -10.56 10.56 -4.26
N ASP A 64 -11.30 9.59 -4.78
CA ASP A 64 -11.81 8.47 -3.98
C ASP A 64 -10.71 7.54 -3.51
N LYS A 65 -10.91 6.98 -2.31
CA LYS A 65 -10.01 5.99 -1.71
C LYS A 65 -10.66 4.62 -1.69
N ALA A 66 -9.87 3.59 -1.98
CA ALA A 66 -10.23 2.20 -1.79
C ALA A 66 -9.48 1.58 -0.61
N ILE A 67 -10.04 0.55 0.00
CA ILE A 67 -9.40 -0.23 1.06
C ILE A 67 -8.47 -1.26 0.43
N ALA A 68 -7.25 -1.36 0.97
CA ALA A 68 -6.28 -2.37 0.58
C ALA A 68 -5.87 -3.23 1.77
N ARG A 69 -5.32 -4.42 1.49
CA ARG A 69 -4.72 -5.31 2.48
C ARG A 69 -3.33 -5.74 2.04
N VAL A 70 -2.47 -6.02 3.01
CA VAL A 70 -1.17 -6.64 2.74
C VAL A 70 -1.39 -8.09 2.36
N ARG A 71 -1.00 -8.44 1.13
CA ARG A 71 -1.04 -9.82 0.62
C ARG A 71 0.26 -10.56 0.93
N ALA A 72 1.40 -9.88 0.83
CA ALA A 72 2.71 -10.40 1.20
C ALA A 72 3.65 -9.25 1.59
N VAL A 73 4.63 -9.53 2.45
CA VAL A 73 5.65 -8.56 2.86
C VAL A 73 7.00 -9.24 3.01
N SER A 74 8.06 -8.56 2.58
CA SER A 74 9.46 -8.93 2.77
C SER A 74 10.21 -7.70 3.27
N HIS A 75 10.58 -7.71 4.55
CA HIS A 75 11.35 -6.63 5.15
C HIS A 75 12.82 -6.63 4.70
N ASP A 76 13.40 -7.81 4.40
CA ASP A 76 14.79 -7.93 3.96
C ASP A 76 15.06 -7.21 2.64
N CYS A 77 14.10 -7.27 1.70
CA CYS A 77 14.17 -6.59 0.41
C CYS A 77 13.43 -5.25 0.40
N ASP A 78 12.80 -4.86 1.51
CA ASP A 78 11.90 -3.72 1.64
C ASP A 78 10.77 -3.69 0.60
N LEU A 79 10.08 -4.81 0.39
CA LEU A 79 8.98 -4.94 -0.57
C LEU A 79 7.69 -5.45 0.09
N ALA A 80 6.56 -4.90 -0.33
CA ALA A 80 5.23 -5.38 0.03
C ALA A 80 4.31 -5.45 -1.19
N LEU A 81 3.51 -6.51 -1.24
CA LEU A 81 2.44 -6.69 -2.19
C LEU A 81 1.11 -6.37 -1.49
N LEU A 82 0.37 -5.40 -2.00
CA LEU A 82 -0.97 -5.05 -1.56
C LEU A 82 -2.02 -5.56 -2.55
N GLU A 83 -3.21 -5.83 -2.03
CA GLU A 83 -4.40 -6.18 -2.79
C GLU A 83 -5.54 -5.23 -2.42
N VAL A 84 -6.20 -4.65 -3.43
CA VAL A 84 -7.38 -3.80 -3.21
C VAL A 84 -8.59 -4.68 -2.97
N THR A 85 -9.24 -4.52 -1.82
CA THR A 85 -10.37 -5.35 -1.43
C THR A 85 -11.71 -4.67 -1.66
N GLU A 86 -11.80 -3.36 -1.45
CA GLU A 86 -13.09 -2.64 -1.50
C GLU A 86 -12.93 -1.23 -2.10
N PRO A 87 -13.55 -0.94 -3.27
CA PRO A 87 -14.23 -1.89 -4.16
C PRO A 87 -13.21 -2.72 -4.99
N PRO A 88 -13.49 -4.00 -5.31
CA PRO A 88 -12.54 -4.87 -6.02
C PRO A 88 -12.17 -4.40 -7.44
N ASP A 89 -13.07 -3.67 -8.09
CA ASP A 89 -12.91 -3.12 -9.43
C ASP A 89 -12.21 -1.75 -9.44
N PHE A 90 -11.76 -1.25 -8.29
CA PHE A 90 -11.13 0.06 -8.16
C PHE A 90 -9.97 0.26 -9.14
N LEU A 91 -9.17 -0.77 -9.45
CA LEU A 91 -8.03 -0.68 -10.38
C LEU A 91 -8.32 -1.25 -11.77
N SER A 92 -9.58 -1.53 -12.11
CA SER A 92 -9.95 -2.22 -13.36
C SER A 92 -9.67 -1.44 -14.65
N ASP A 93 -9.59 -0.12 -14.55
CA ASP A 93 -9.30 0.86 -15.60
C ASP A 93 -7.81 1.20 -15.74
N ILE A 94 -6.94 0.63 -14.89
CA ILE A 94 -5.50 0.91 -14.88
C ILE A 94 -4.76 -0.26 -15.53
N GLU A 95 -3.98 0.05 -16.56
CA GLU A 95 -3.05 -0.92 -17.16
C GLU A 95 -1.85 -1.13 -16.21
N PRO A 96 -1.56 -2.38 -15.80
CA PRO A 96 -0.41 -2.66 -14.93
C PRO A 96 0.93 -2.31 -15.59
N ALA A 97 1.88 -1.86 -14.78
CA ALA A 97 3.24 -1.62 -15.21
C ALA A 97 3.94 -2.94 -15.57
N GLU A 98 4.70 -2.93 -16.67
CA GLU A 98 5.58 -4.04 -17.04
C GLU A 98 6.94 -3.90 -16.35
N LEU A 99 7.51 -5.04 -15.93
CA LEU A 99 8.88 -5.07 -15.44
C LEU A 99 9.84 -4.96 -16.61
N GLY A 100 10.79 -4.02 -16.50
CA GLY A 100 11.85 -3.85 -17.49
C GLY A 100 12.79 -5.06 -17.57
N PRO A 101 13.62 -5.12 -18.62
CA PRO A 101 14.67 -6.14 -18.73
C PRO A 101 15.66 -6.04 -17.57
N MET A 102 16.25 -7.19 -17.24
CA MET A 102 17.37 -7.30 -16.30
C MET A 102 18.68 -6.87 -16.94
#